data_AF-A0A6G3YX23-F1
#
_entry.id   AF-A0A6G3YX23-F1
#
_cell.length_a   1.000
_cell.length_b   1.000
_cell.length_c   1.000
_cell.angle_alpha   90.00
_cell.angle_beta   90.00
_cell.angle_gamma   90.00
#
_symmetry.space_group_name_H-M   'P 1'
#
loop_
_entity.id
_entity.type
_entity.pdbx_description
1 polymer ?
#
loop_
_entity_poly.entity_id
_entity_poly.type
_entity_poly.pdbx_seq_one_letter_code
_entity_poly.pdbx_strand_id
1 'polypeptide(L)' 'MTSVPLSWSELEALDTFQVDTINGPTNAQARLRLFGQTESDVRVTLYRDNHAWCPYCQKVWLWLEE' A
#
# COMPACT_ATOMS: atom_id res chain seq x y z
N MET A 1 33.85 -9.63 -4.79
CA MET A 1 34.02 -8.54 -3.80
C MET A 1 32.88 -8.66 -2.80
N THR A 2 33.19 -8.82 -1.52
CA THR A 2 32.19 -8.89 -0.44
C THR A 2 32.02 -7.49 0.15
N SER A 3 30.83 -6.89 0.03
CA SER A 3 30.51 -5.60 0.67
C SER A 3 30.37 -5.77 2.18
N VAL A 4 30.85 -4.80 2.96
CA VAL A 4 30.62 -4.75 4.41
C VAL A 4 29.12 -4.50 4.65
N PRO A 5 28.46 -5.21 5.59
CA PRO A 5 27.06 -4.97 5.91
C PRO A 5 26.90 -3.61 6.60
N LEU A 6 25.81 -2.92 6.27
CA LEU A 6 25.42 -1.66 6.91
C LEU A 6 24.92 -1.89 8.33
N SER A 7 25.15 -0.91 9.20
CA SER A 7 24.52 -0.83 10.52
C SER A 7 23.02 -0.50 10.41
N TRP A 8 22.27 -0.75 11.49
CA TRP A 8 20.84 -0.43 11.54
C TRP A 8 20.54 1.05 11.28
N SER A 9 21.36 1.97 11.82
CA SER A 9 21.21 3.40 11.58
C SER A 9 21.47 3.80 10.12
N GLU A 10 22.41 3.14 9.46
CA GLU A 10 22.68 3.37 8.04
C GLU A 10 21.54 2.83 7.16
N LEU A 11 20.92 1.71 7.55
CA LEU A 11 19.74 1.18 6.86
C LEU A 11 18.50 2.06 7.04
N GLU A 12 18.25 2.55 8.25
CA GLU A 12 17.14 3.48 8.54
C GLU A 12 17.29 4.79 7.75
N ALA A 13 18.51 5.30 7.62
CA ALA A 13 18.77 6.49 6.79
C ALA A 13 18.47 6.28 5.30
N LEU A 14 18.37 5.04 4.82
CA LEU A 14 17.99 4.71 3.44
C LEU A 14 16.47 4.54 3.28
N ASP A 15 15.70 4.45 4.36
CA ASP A 15 14.23 4.31 4.33
C ASP A 15 13.56 5.65 3.98
N THR A 16 13.73 6.04 2.72
CA THR A 16 13.28 7.31 2.16
C THR A 16 12.03 7.16 1.31
N PHE A 17 11.47 5.94 1.23
CA PHE A 17 10.33 5.65 0.37
C PHE A 17 9.06 6.30 0.91
N GLN A 18 8.53 7.26 0.17
CA GLN A 18 7.21 7.83 0.42
C GLN A 18 6.23 7.26 -0.59
N VAL A 19 5.27 6.48 -0.12
CA VAL A 19 4.26 5.84 -0.96
C VAL A 19 2.94 6.58 -0.83
N ASP A 20 2.43 7.11 -1.95
CA ASP A 20 1.08 7.63 -2.00
C ASP A 20 0.09 6.45 -1.95
N THR A 21 -0.50 6.24 -0.79
CA THR A 21 -1.48 5.17 -0.57
C THR A 21 -2.88 5.54 -1.08
N ILE A 22 -3.14 6.81 -1.36
CA ILE A 22 -4.49 7.33 -1.69
C ILE A 22 -4.71 7.36 -3.19
N ASN A 23 -3.76 7.92 -3.94
CA ASN A 23 -3.86 8.08 -5.40
C ASN A 23 -2.70 7.42 -6.17
N GLY A 24 -1.72 6.87 -5.48
CA GLY A 24 -0.60 6.18 -6.09
C GLY A 24 -0.92 4.75 -6.54
N PRO A 25 0.10 3.95 -6.90
CA PRO A 25 -0.06 2.55 -7.26
C PRO A 25 -0.80 1.74 -6.18
N THR A 26 -1.41 0.63 -6.60
CA THR A 26 -2.09 -0.32 -5.71
C THR A 26 -1.18 -0.77 -4.57
N ASN A 27 -1.63 -0.59 -3.33
CA ASN A 27 -0.85 -0.88 -2.13
C ASN A 27 -1.70 -1.57 -1.04
N ALA A 28 -1.21 -2.68 -0.48
CA ALA A 28 -1.95 -3.46 0.51
C ALA A 28 -2.18 -2.70 1.83
N GLN A 29 -1.32 -1.73 2.14
CA GLN A 29 -1.43 -0.83 3.29
C GLN A 29 -2.38 0.35 3.04
N ALA A 30 -2.89 0.53 1.82
CA ALA A 30 -3.85 1.57 1.52
C ALA A 30 -5.19 1.31 2.21
N ARG A 31 -5.62 2.30 3.00
CA ARG A 31 -6.90 2.31 3.75
C ARG A 31 -7.96 3.21 3.12
N LEU A 32 -7.56 4.11 2.23
CA LEU A 32 -8.41 5.01 1.47
C LEU A 32 -7.88 5.04 0.04
N ARG A 33 -8.77 4.92 -0.94
CA ARG A 33 -8.46 4.99 -2.37
C ARG A 33 -9.47 5.93 -3.01
N LEU A 34 -8.98 7.04 -3.55
CA LEU A 34 -9.84 8.10 -4.10
C LEU A 34 -9.77 8.19 -5.63
N PHE A 35 -8.70 7.70 -6.26
CA PHE A 35 -8.53 7.75 -7.70
C PHE A 35 -8.74 9.16 -8.29
N GLY A 36 -8.27 10.18 -7.57
CA GLY A 36 -8.42 11.60 -7.93
C GLY A 36 -9.80 12.23 -7.62
N GLN A 37 -10.72 11.49 -6.98
CA GLN A 37 -12.01 11.99 -6.52
C GLN A 37 -11.97 12.48 -5.07
N THR A 38 -13.11 12.94 -4.55
CA THR A 38 -13.23 13.38 -3.15
C THR A 38 -13.73 12.25 -2.24
N GLU A 39 -13.50 12.34 -0.93
CA GLU A 39 -14.03 11.36 0.02
C GLU A 39 -15.58 11.29 0.01
N SER A 40 -16.27 12.38 -0.35
CA SER A 40 -17.74 12.38 -0.52
C SER A 40 -18.23 11.53 -1.71
N ASP A 41 -17.33 11.20 -2.65
CA ASP A 41 -17.65 10.37 -3.80
C ASP A 41 -17.53 8.87 -3.50
N VAL A 42 -17.02 8.49 -2.32
CA VAL A 42 -16.89 7.09 -1.90
C VAL A 42 -18.28 6.43 -1.83
N ARG A 43 -18.40 5.24 -2.44
CA ARG A 43 -19.63 4.43 -2.47
C ARG A 43 -19.48 3.05 -1.85
N VAL A 44 -18.24 2.61 -1.64
CA VAL A 44 -17.92 1.25 -1.20
C VAL A 44 -16.89 1.31 -0.09
N THR A 45 -17.10 0.50 0.95
CA THR A 45 -16.08 0.21 1.97
C THR A 45 -15.83 -1.29 1.97
N LEU A 46 -14.61 -1.69 1.58
CA LEU A 46 -14.18 -3.08 1.63
C LEU A 46 -13.49 -3.36 2.96
N TYR A 47 -14.09 -4.19 3.80
CA TYR A 47 -13.42 -4.74 4.98
C TYR A 47 -12.53 -5.90 4.55
N ARG A 48 -11.22 -5.78 4.80
CA ARG A 48 -10.22 -6.78 4.43
C ARG A 48 -9.10 -6.87 5.44
N ASP A 49 -8.34 -7.95 5.35
CA ASP A 49 -7.01 -8.03 5.96
C ASP A 49 -6.00 -7.25 5.11
N ASN A 50 -5.29 -6.31 5.74
CA ASN A 50 -4.27 -5.47 5.11
C ASN A 50 -3.02 -6.27 4.70
N HIS A 51 -2.72 -7.38 5.37
CA HIS A 51 -1.57 -8.21 5.01
C HIS A 51 -1.86 -9.14 3.83
N ALA A 52 -3.08 -9.06 3.26
CA ALA A 52 -3.52 -9.87 2.14
C ALA A 52 -3.40 -11.39 2.38
N TRP A 53 -3.44 -11.85 3.63
CA TRP A 53 -3.42 -13.28 3.95
C TRP A 53 -4.75 -13.96 3.59
N CYS A 54 -5.82 -13.16 3.44
CA CYS A 54 -7.08 -13.58 2.85
C CYS A 54 -6.98 -13.52 1.30
N PRO A 55 -6.86 -14.65 0.59
CA PRO A 55 -6.67 -14.66 -0.87
C PRO A 55 -7.89 -14.13 -1.64
N TYR A 56 -9.08 -14.22 -1.07
CA TYR A 56 -10.29 -13.64 -1.68
C TYR A 56 -10.34 -12.13 -1.52
N CYS A 57 -9.89 -11.61 -0.39
CA CYS A 57 -9.82 -10.19 -0.11
C CYS A 57 -8.86 -9.49 -1.08
N GLN A 58 -7.73 -10.14 -1.39
CA GLN A 58 -6.80 -9.64 -2.41
C GLN A 58 -7.45 -9.57 -3.80
N LYS A 59 -8.14 -10.63 -4.24
CA LYS A 59 -8.78 -10.66 -5.56
C LYS A 59 -9.87 -9.60 -5.72
N VAL A 60 -10.77 -9.50 -4.74
CA VAL A 60 -11.83 -8.48 -4.75
C VAL A 60 -11.23 -7.08 -4.73
N TRP A 61 -10.19 -6.86 -3.93
CA TRP A 61 -9.50 -5.59 -3.89
C TRP A 61 -8.88 -5.21 -5.25
N LEU A 62 -8.15 -6.11 -5.89
CA LEU A 62 -7.56 -5.85 -7.21
C LEU A 62 -8.62 -5.53 -8.26
N TRP A 63 -9.76 -6.21 -8.24
CA TRP A 63 -10.90 -5.91 -9.14
C TRP A 63 -11.57 -4.56 -8.86
N LEU A 64 -11.52 -4.06 -7.63
CA LEU A 64 -12.05 -2.73 -7.30
C LEU A 64 -11.06 -1.60 -7.65
N GLU A 65 -9.80 -1.94 -7.93
CA GLU A 65 -8.76 -0.97 -8.33
C GLU A 65 -8.52 -0.88 -9.85
N GLU A 66 -8.99 -1.85 -10.65
CA GLU A 66 -9.04 -1.76 -12.12
C GLU A 66 -10.11 -0.75 -12.59
#